data_AF-A0A133VLY9-F1
#
_entry.id   AF-A0A133VLY9-F1
#
_cell.length_a   1.000
_cell.length_b   1.000
_cell.length_c   1.000
_cell.angle_alpha   90.00
_cell.angle_beta   90.00
_cell.angle_gamma   90.00
#
_symmetry.space_group_name_H-M   'P 1'
#
loop_
_entity.id
_entity.type
_entity.pdbx_description
1 polymer ?
#
loop_
_entity_poly.entity_id
_entity_poly.type
_entity_poly.pdbx_seq_one_letter_code
_entity_poly.pdbx_strand_id
1 'polypeptide(L)'
;MNPEEIIDLVQDYTESEEILEERRVVLNTDRDNYRDLLQTLWDEDIKHLSTITATDYGEKTEVIYHISTYDGIFLDLTVEIPDDDLEIQTITDIYPSALLYEREINDLLGIDVLEHPEPGKLVLPDDWPEHKHPLKKGFYDYQKVVELDVSRIKELASDEDFDCEMMLEVEKETKDRKTLKEWLEKQIGEEEEEE
;
A
#
# COMPACT_ATOMS: atom_id res chain seq x y z
N MET A 1 6.54 29.12 11.20
CA MET A 1 6.49 28.24 12.39
C MET A 1 7.72 27.34 12.37
N ASN A 2 8.25 26.91 13.51
CA ASN A 2 9.38 25.97 13.60
C ASN A 2 8.89 24.55 13.94
N PRO A 3 9.67 23.48 13.66
CA PRO A 3 9.30 22.10 14.00
C PRO A 3 8.97 21.90 15.50
N GLU A 4 9.73 22.55 16.38
CA GLU A 4 9.51 22.48 17.84
C GLU A 4 8.17 23.09 18.25
N GLU A 5 7.77 24.22 17.65
CA GLU A 5 6.49 24.88 17.92
C GLU A 5 5.31 23.99 17.50
N ILE A 6 5.46 23.24 16.40
CA ILE A 6 4.45 22.30 15.92
C ILE A 6 4.29 21.15 16.91
N ILE A 7 5.40 20.58 17.40
CA ILE A 7 5.36 19.52 18.41
C ILE A 7 4.66 20.04 19.67
N ASP A 8 5.02 21.24 20.14
CA ASP A 8 4.41 21.83 21.33
C ASP A 8 2.88 21.97 21.23
N LEU A 9 2.36 22.22 20.02
CA LEU A 9 0.92 22.34 19.75
C LEU A 9 0.17 21.00 19.82
N VAL A 10 0.83 19.89 19.47
CA VAL A 10 0.18 18.60 19.27
C VAL A 10 0.62 17.50 20.24
N GLN A 11 1.61 17.77 21.09
CA GLN A 11 2.20 16.80 22.03
C GLN A 11 1.17 16.13 22.96
N ASP A 12 0.04 16.78 23.24
CA ASP A 12 -1.01 16.24 24.10
C ASP A 12 -1.81 15.10 23.43
N TYR A 13 -1.70 14.97 22.10
CA TYR A 13 -2.41 13.98 21.27
C TYR A 13 -1.49 12.91 20.69
N THR A 14 -0.19 12.98 20.93
CA THR A 14 0.82 12.09 20.33
C THR A 14 1.39 11.12 21.35
N GLU A 15 1.73 9.92 20.86
CA GLU A 15 2.44 8.91 21.65
C GLU A 15 3.96 9.07 21.54
N SER A 16 4.43 9.58 20.39
CA SER A 16 5.83 9.89 20.17
C SER A 16 6.03 10.91 19.05
N GLU A 17 7.08 11.69 19.18
CA GLU A 17 7.45 12.77 18.26
C GLU A 17 8.94 12.68 17.92
N GLU A 18 9.26 12.81 16.65
CA GLU A 18 10.63 12.82 16.15
C GLU A 18 10.81 13.91 15.10
N ILE A 19 11.90 14.67 15.19
CA ILE A 19 12.31 15.59 14.14
C ILE A 19 13.34 14.88 13.26
N LEU A 20 12.93 14.49 12.05
CA LEU A 20 13.81 13.97 11.02
C LEU A 20 14.32 15.15 10.19
N GLU A 21 15.64 15.36 10.14
CA GLU A 21 16.24 16.51 9.45
C GLU A 21 15.75 17.87 10.00
N GLU A 22 16.22 19.01 9.46
CA GLU A 22 15.85 20.32 10.01
C GLU A 22 14.39 20.73 9.79
N ARG A 23 13.61 19.98 8.99
CA ARG A 23 12.28 20.41 8.49
C ARG A 23 11.23 19.31 8.36
N ARG A 24 11.45 18.11 8.89
CA ARG A 24 10.46 17.03 8.84
C ARG A 24 10.14 16.57 10.26
N VAL A 25 8.86 16.53 10.59
CA VAL A 25 8.35 16.10 11.89
C VAL A 25 7.57 14.82 11.66
N VAL A 26 7.93 13.77 12.39
CA VAL A 26 7.18 12.51 12.43
C VAL A 26 6.46 12.44 13.75
N LEU A 27 5.15 12.20 13.69
CA LEU A 27 4.28 12.12 14.84
C LEU A 27 3.59 10.77 14.79
N ASN A 28 3.58 10.04 15.90
CA ASN A 28 2.75 8.83 16.03
C ASN A 28 1.62 9.11 17.01
N THR A 29 0.43 8.65 16.67
CA THR A 29 -0.78 8.80 17.49
C THR A 29 -1.65 7.56 17.34
N ASP A 30 -2.67 7.49 18.20
CA ASP A 30 -3.68 6.44 18.17
C ASP A 30 -4.93 6.85 17.37
N ARG A 31 -5.84 5.89 17.22
CA ARG A 31 -7.11 6.09 16.51
C ARG A 31 -8.05 7.07 17.23
N ASP A 32 -7.90 7.28 18.53
CA ASP A 32 -8.82 8.13 19.28
C ASP A 32 -8.43 9.62 19.19
N ASN A 33 -7.13 9.91 19.04
CA ASN A 33 -6.59 11.27 19.14
C ASN A 33 -6.26 11.93 17.80
N TYR A 34 -6.04 11.17 16.72
CA TYR A 34 -5.55 11.74 15.44
C TYR A 34 -6.46 12.83 14.85
N ARG A 35 -7.78 12.73 15.03
CA ARG A 35 -8.72 13.75 14.52
C ARG A 35 -8.59 15.08 15.25
N ASP A 36 -8.48 15.04 16.57
CA ASP A 36 -8.36 16.24 17.40
C ASP A 36 -7.03 16.93 17.13
N LEU A 37 -5.97 16.14 16.89
CA LEU A 37 -4.68 16.63 16.40
C LEU A 37 -4.83 17.34 15.05
N LEU A 38 -5.46 16.69 14.07
CA LEU A 38 -5.69 17.26 12.74
C LEU A 38 -6.56 18.52 12.78
N GLN A 39 -7.56 18.57 13.65
CA GLN A 39 -8.36 19.77 13.89
C GLN A 39 -7.52 20.91 14.47
N THR A 40 -6.63 20.60 15.42
CA THR A 40 -5.70 21.58 16.01
C THR A 40 -4.77 22.16 14.95
N LEU A 41 -4.22 21.32 14.05
CA LEU A 41 -3.41 21.78 12.93
C LEU A 41 -4.20 22.68 11.97
N TRP A 42 -5.45 22.32 11.69
CA TRP A 42 -6.34 23.12 10.84
C TRP A 42 -6.62 24.51 11.43
N ASP A 43 -6.87 24.58 12.73
CA ASP A 43 -7.15 25.82 13.46
C ASP A 43 -5.93 26.77 13.48
N GLU A 44 -4.71 26.22 13.48
CA GLU A 44 -3.44 26.94 13.37
C GLU A 44 -3.00 27.23 11.91
N ASP A 45 -3.94 27.14 10.95
CA ASP A 45 -3.73 27.43 9.52
C ASP A 45 -2.78 26.45 8.78
N ILE A 46 -2.52 25.28 9.35
CA ILE A 46 -1.75 24.19 8.72
C ILE A 46 -2.73 23.29 7.93
N LYS A 47 -3.10 23.77 6.74
CA LYS A 47 -4.24 23.22 5.96
C LYS A 47 -3.85 22.36 4.76
N HIS A 48 -2.57 22.32 4.40
CA HIS A 48 -2.14 21.61 3.19
C HIS A 48 -1.87 20.12 3.49
N LEU A 49 -2.93 19.31 3.35
CA LEU A 49 -2.83 17.85 3.27
C LEU A 49 -2.35 17.45 1.87
N SER A 50 -1.13 16.92 1.78
CA SER A 50 -0.47 16.57 0.53
C SER A 50 -0.94 15.23 -0.02
N THR A 51 -1.04 14.22 0.85
CA THR A 51 -1.55 12.88 0.52
C THR A 51 -1.82 12.10 1.81
N ILE A 52 -2.64 11.06 1.72
CA ILE A 52 -2.72 10.01 2.75
C ILE A 52 -2.11 8.76 2.14
N THR A 53 -1.26 8.07 2.87
CA THR A 53 -0.76 6.75 2.49
C THR A 53 -1.09 5.75 3.57
N ALA A 54 -1.06 4.47 3.23
CA ALA A 54 -1.21 3.42 4.21
C ALA A 54 -0.29 2.25 3.90
N THR A 55 0.28 1.67 4.95
CA THR A 55 1.24 0.56 4.86
C THR A 55 0.75 -0.60 5.71
N ASP A 56 0.48 -1.73 5.07
CA ASP A 56 0.12 -2.96 5.75
C ASP A 56 1.39 -3.74 6.17
N TYR A 57 1.52 -4.01 7.48
CA TYR A 57 2.58 -4.82 8.07
C TYR A 57 2.17 -6.28 8.30
N GLY A 58 0.90 -6.63 8.11
CA GLY A 58 0.30 -7.95 8.28
C GLY A 58 -0.39 -8.09 9.64
N GLU A 59 0.26 -7.70 10.73
CA GLU A 59 -0.36 -7.68 12.07
C GLU A 59 -1.05 -6.34 12.38
N LYS A 60 -0.59 -5.28 11.72
CA LYS A 60 -1.07 -3.90 11.85
C LYS A 60 -0.99 -3.18 10.51
N THR A 61 -1.80 -2.16 10.36
CA THR A 61 -1.74 -1.21 9.24
C THR A 61 -1.48 0.19 9.79
N GLU A 62 -0.54 0.89 9.19
CA GLU A 62 -0.25 2.28 9.53
C GLU A 62 -0.83 3.19 8.45
N VAL A 63 -1.66 4.16 8.84
CA VAL A 63 -2.16 5.22 7.96
C VAL A 63 -1.37 6.49 8.24
N ILE A 64 -0.76 7.07 7.22
CA ILE A 64 0.13 8.21 7.33
C ILE A 64 -0.49 9.41 6.61
N TYR A 65 -0.74 10.47 7.35
CA TYR A 65 -1.20 11.76 6.82
C TYR A 65 0.01 12.66 6.58
N HIS A 66 0.26 12.99 5.32
CA HIS A 66 1.38 13.85 4.93
C HIS A 66 0.89 15.29 4.80
N ILE A 67 1.28 16.14 5.75
CA ILE A 67 0.86 17.53 5.84
C ILE A 67 2.09 18.41 5.64
N SER A 68 1.91 19.59 5.03
CA SER A 68 2.99 20.55 4.94
C SER A 68 2.52 21.95 5.33
N THR A 69 3.43 22.70 5.92
CA THR A 69 3.25 24.14 6.14
C THR A 69 3.67 24.91 4.89
N TYR A 70 3.16 26.13 4.72
CA TYR A 70 3.63 27.03 3.64
C TYR A 70 5.11 27.42 3.79
N ASP A 71 5.65 27.35 5.00
CA ASP A 71 7.06 27.62 5.30
C ASP A 71 8.00 26.46 4.92
N GLY A 72 7.47 25.35 4.41
CA GLY A 72 8.25 24.21 3.92
C GLY A 72 8.68 23.22 5.01
N ILE A 73 7.93 23.15 6.11
CA ILE A 73 8.00 22.06 7.09
C ILE A 73 7.03 20.97 6.68
N PHE A 74 7.47 19.71 6.73
CA PHE A 74 6.68 18.53 6.44
C PHE A 74 6.36 17.80 7.74
N LEU A 75 5.12 17.34 7.87
CA LEU A 75 4.64 16.57 8.99
C LEU A 75 4.12 15.24 8.45
N ASP A 76 4.59 14.15 9.02
CA ASP A 76 4.05 12.82 8.77
C ASP A 76 3.38 12.35 10.06
N LEU A 77 2.05 12.33 10.06
CA LEU A 77 1.27 11.82 11.17
C LEU A 77 0.90 10.37 10.90
N THR A 78 1.48 9.46 11.65
CA THR A 78 1.21 8.02 11.58
C THR A 78 0.15 7.63 12.61
N VAL A 79 -0.89 6.96 12.14
CA VAL A 79 -1.94 6.34 12.95
C VAL A 79 -1.82 4.83 12.82
N GLU A 80 -1.57 4.14 13.92
CA GLU A 80 -1.50 2.69 13.95
C GLU A 80 -2.91 2.08 14.14
N ILE A 81 -3.22 1.07 13.33
CA ILE A 81 -4.52 0.39 13.30
C ILE A 81 -4.28 -1.12 13.35
N PRO A 82 -4.88 -1.84 14.32
CA PRO A 82 -4.90 -3.30 14.32
C PRO A 82 -5.55 -3.87 13.04
N ASP A 83 -5.01 -4.98 12.50
CA ASP A 83 -5.57 -5.60 11.29
C ASP A 83 -6.94 -6.28 11.52
N ASP A 84 -7.26 -6.64 12.77
CA ASP A 84 -8.53 -7.27 13.14
C ASP A 84 -9.71 -6.29 13.26
N ASP A 85 -9.41 -4.98 13.30
CA ASP A 85 -10.38 -3.90 13.42
C ASP A 85 -9.94 -2.72 12.53
N LEU A 86 -9.93 -2.93 11.22
CA LEU A 86 -9.31 -2.04 10.24
C LEU A 86 -10.20 -0.84 9.86
N GLU A 87 -10.59 -0.05 10.86
CA GLU A 87 -11.51 1.09 10.71
C GLU A 87 -10.87 2.43 11.09
N ILE A 88 -11.22 3.50 10.38
CA ILE A 88 -10.88 4.90 10.73
C ILE A 88 -12.08 5.82 10.49
N GLN A 89 -12.10 7.00 11.10
CA GLN A 89 -13.12 8.02 10.88
C GLN A 89 -12.66 9.06 9.83
N THR A 90 -13.52 9.40 8.86
CA THR A 90 -13.18 10.31 7.75
C THR A 90 -12.79 11.70 8.22
N ILE A 91 -11.67 12.25 7.77
CA ILE A 91 -11.25 13.63 8.07
C ILE A 91 -11.74 14.62 7.01
N THR A 92 -12.66 14.22 6.12
CA THR A 92 -13.13 15.08 5.01
C THR A 92 -13.84 16.36 5.45
N ASP A 93 -14.39 16.38 6.65
CA ASP A 93 -14.98 17.54 7.30
C ASP A 93 -13.92 18.57 7.74
N ILE A 94 -12.71 18.11 8.06
CA ILE A 94 -11.55 18.95 8.43
C ILE A 94 -10.75 19.29 7.17
N TYR A 95 -10.32 18.27 6.42
CA TYR A 95 -9.53 18.36 5.19
C TYR A 95 -10.34 17.82 4.00
N PRO A 96 -11.01 18.68 3.22
CA PRO A 96 -11.79 18.24 2.06
C PRO A 96 -10.96 17.51 0.99
N SER A 97 -9.64 17.72 0.95
CA SER A 97 -8.73 16.99 0.06
C SER A 97 -8.62 15.50 0.40
N ALA A 98 -8.96 15.08 1.62
CA ALA A 98 -8.94 13.68 2.04
C ALA A 98 -9.89 12.78 1.24
N LEU A 99 -10.92 13.35 0.60
CA LEU A 99 -11.99 12.63 -0.10
C LEU A 99 -11.50 11.55 -1.07
N LEU A 100 -10.46 11.84 -1.85
CA LEU A 100 -9.93 10.88 -2.82
C LEU A 100 -8.97 9.89 -2.15
N TYR A 101 -8.14 10.35 -1.22
CA TYR A 101 -7.14 9.51 -0.56
C TYR A 101 -7.78 8.47 0.36
N GLU A 102 -8.84 8.84 1.08
CA GLU A 102 -9.61 7.92 1.94
C GLU A 102 -10.32 6.83 1.12
N ARG A 103 -10.81 7.18 -0.07
CA ARG A 103 -11.34 6.19 -1.02
C ARG A 103 -10.26 5.27 -1.57
N GLU A 104 -9.07 5.80 -1.86
CA GLU A 104 -7.94 5.00 -2.35
C GLU A 104 -7.52 3.92 -1.35
N ILE A 105 -7.34 4.29 -0.07
CA ILE A 105 -6.95 3.33 0.98
C ILE A 105 -8.07 2.33 1.29
N ASN A 106 -9.33 2.75 1.22
CA ASN A 106 -10.47 1.82 1.33
C ASN A 106 -10.48 0.81 0.18
N ASP A 107 -10.29 1.28 -1.06
CA ASP A 107 -10.35 0.44 -2.25
C ASP A 107 -9.16 -0.55 -2.32
N LEU A 108 -7.94 -0.06 -2.09
CA LEU A 108 -6.71 -0.84 -2.32
C LEU A 108 -6.24 -1.67 -1.12
N LEU A 109 -6.51 -1.22 0.11
CA LEU A 109 -6.06 -1.87 1.36
C LEU A 109 -7.22 -2.43 2.20
N GLY A 110 -8.45 -1.98 1.96
CA GLY A 110 -9.63 -2.45 2.69
C GLY A 110 -9.83 -1.80 4.04
N ILE A 111 -9.29 -0.59 4.24
CA ILE A 111 -9.50 0.19 5.45
C ILE A 111 -10.90 0.81 5.40
N ASP A 112 -11.74 0.48 6.37
CA ASP A 112 -13.11 0.99 6.43
C ASP A 112 -13.12 2.43 6.97
N VAL A 113 -13.42 3.38 6.08
CA VAL A 113 -13.48 4.80 6.42
C VAL A 113 -14.92 5.18 6.79
N LEU A 114 -15.16 5.27 8.10
CA LEU A 114 -16.44 5.61 8.69
C LEU A 114 -16.84 7.05 8.39
N GLU A 115 -18.14 7.27 8.20
CA GLU A 115 -18.77 8.57 7.96
C GLU A 115 -18.33 9.30 6.67
N HIS A 116 -17.57 8.63 5.79
CA HIS A 116 -17.12 9.19 4.52
C HIS A 116 -18.32 9.66 3.65
N PRO A 117 -18.28 10.86 3.05
CA PRO A 117 -19.43 11.44 2.34
C PRO A 117 -19.79 10.71 1.04
N GLU A 118 -18.79 10.14 0.35
CA GLU A 118 -18.97 9.35 -0.88
C GLU A 118 -18.11 8.08 -0.83
N PRO A 119 -18.50 7.05 -0.05
CA PRO A 119 -17.74 5.83 0.05
C PRO A 119 -17.85 5.01 -1.24
N GLY A 120 -16.80 4.27 -1.58
CA GLY A 120 -16.78 3.36 -2.72
C GLY A 120 -15.47 3.37 -3.49
N LYS A 121 -15.40 2.49 -4.49
CA LYS A 121 -14.21 2.27 -5.34
C LYS A 121 -13.73 3.57 -5.99
N LEU A 122 -12.43 3.68 -6.17
CA LEU A 122 -11.78 4.80 -6.86
C LEU A 122 -10.86 4.33 -7.98
N VAL A 123 -10.03 3.33 -7.70
CA VAL A 123 -8.98 2.82 -8.58
C VAL A 123 -9.42 1.51 -9.24
N LEU A 124 -10.05 0.62 -8.47
CA LEU A 124 -10.41 -0.70 -8.93
C LEU A 124 -11.64 -0.66 -9.85
N PRO A 125 -11.69 -1.51 -10.88
CA PRO A 125 -12.86 -1.65 -11.74
C PRO A 125 -14.14 -2.00 -10.96
N ASP A 126 -15.29 -1.58 -11.49
CA ASP A 126 -16.60 -1.86 -10.89
C ASP A 126 -16.85 -3.36 -10.70
N ASP A 127 -16.37 -4.19 -11.63
CA ASP A 127 -16.47 -5.65 -11.61
C ASP A 127 -15.39 -6.35 -10.78
N TRP A 128 -14.49 -5.59 -10.15
CA TRP A 128 -13.49 -6.17 -9.24
C TRP A 128 -14.18 -6.87 -8.06
N PRO A 129 -13.75 -8.09 -7.68
CA PRO A 129 -14.40 -8.83 -6.60
C PRO A 129 -14.46 -8.04 -5.29
N GLU A 130 -15.57 -8.16 -4.58
CA GLU A 130 -15.73 -7.54 -3.26
C GLU A 130 -14.75 -8.13 -2.24
N HIS A 131 -14.33 -7.32 -1.27
CA HIS A 131 -13.40 -7.68 -0.19
C HIS A 131 -12.04 -8.22 -0.68
N LYS A 132 -11.61 -7.80 -1.88
CA LYS A 132 -10.33 -8.17 -2.49
C LYS A 132 -9.47 -6.92 -2.64
N HIS A 133 -8.50 -6.77 -1.75
CA HIS A 133 -7.64 -5.59 -1.66
C HIS A 133 -6.22 -5.92 -2.11
N PRO A 134 -5.79 -5.48 -3.31
CA PRO A 134 -4.55 -5.94 -3.93
C PRO A 134 -3.27 -5.51 -3.19
N LEU A 135 -3.32 -4.44 -2.39
CA LEU A 135 -2.18 -3.99 -1.59
C LEU A 135 -2.13 -4.63 -0.19
N LYS A 136 -3.18 -5.37 0.21
CA LYS A 136 -3.19 -6.11 1.47
C LYS A 136 -2.23 -7.30 1.40
N LYS A 137 -1.36 -7.45 2.39
CA LYS A 137 -0.44 -8.58 2.51
C LYS A 137 -1.23 -9.88 2.61
N GLY A 138 -0.71 -10.93 1.99
CA GLY A 138 -1.39 -12.22 1.88
C GLY A 138 -2.46 -12.28 0.78
N PHE A 139 -2.77 -11.17 0.10
CA PHE A 139 -3.66 -11.18 -1.06
C PHE A 139 -3.07 -11.98 -2.23
N TYR A 140 -1.82 -11.67 -2.58
CA TYR A 140 -1.03 -12.44 -3.53
C TYR A 140 -0.09 -13.36 -2.76
N ASP A 141 -0.23 -14.66 -2.96
CA ASP A 141 0.73 -15.66 -2.49
C ASP A 141 1.97 -15.65 -3.41
N TYR A 142 2.75 -14.57 -3.33
CA TYR A 142 3.99 -14.45 -4.09
C TYR A 142 5.01 -15.53 -3.70
N GLN A 143 4.91 -16.13 -2.51
CA GLN A 143 5.79 -17.22 -2.11
C GLN A 143 5.59 -18.46 -2.99
N LYS A 144 4.34 -18.81 -3.33
CA LYS A 144 4.09 -19.87 -4.33
C LYS A 144 4.62 -19.52 -5.71
N VAL A 145 4.56 -18.25 -6.13
CA VAL A 145 5.05 -17.83 -7.46
C VAL A 145 6.58 -17.88 -7.50
N VAL A 146 7.26 -17.42 -6.44
CA VAL A 146 8.73 -17.35 -6.36
C VAL A 146 9.38 -18.73 -6.24
N GLU A 147 8.79 -19.68 -5.51
CA GLU A 147 9.35 -21.04 -5.39
C GLU A 147 9.26 -21.83 -6.71
N LEU A 148 8.18 -21.65 -7.47
CA LEU A 148 7.97 -22.28 -8.77
C LEU A 148 8.87 -21.68 -9.86
N ASP A 149 9.09 -20.36 -9.86
CA ASP A 149 9.88 -19.69 -10.92
C ASP A 149 11.39 -19.70 -10.65
N VAL A 150 11.86 -19.46 -9.42
CA VAL A 150 13.30 -19.27 -9.17
C VAL A 150 14.10 -20.55 -9.38
N SER A 151 13.54 -21.71 -9.02
CA SER A 151 14.21 -23.01 -9.23
C SER A 151 14.35 -23.34 -10.71
N ARG A 152 13.29 -23.07 -11.49
CA ARG A 152 13.24 -23.28 -12.94
C ARG A 152 14.12 -22.29 -13.71
N ILE A 153 14.12 -21.02 -13.31
CA ILE A 153 14.99 -19.97 -13.86
C ILE A 153 16.46 -20.30 -13.59
N LYS A 154 16.78 -20.80 -12.39
CA LYS A 154 18.15 -21.22 -12.06
C LYS A 154 18.60 -22.41 -12.90
N GLU A 155 17.71 -23.37 -13.14
CA GLU A 155 17.97 -24.55 -13.97
C GLU A 155 18.19 -24.17 -15.44
N LEU A 156 17.32 -23.31 -16.00
CA LEU A 156 17.46 -22.77 -17.36
C LEU A 156 18.71 -21.90 -17.54
N ALA A 157 19.02 -21.04 -16.56
CA ALA A 157 20.19 -20.16 -16.61
C ALA A 157 21.53 -20.88 -16.35
N SER A 158 21.48 -22.16 -15.92
CA SER A 158 22.65 -23.02 -15.79
C SER A 158 22.96 -23.84 -17.05
N ASP A 159 22.12 -23.76 -18.09
CA ASP A 159 22.41 -24.30 -19.40
C ASP A 159 23.48 -23.43 -20.10
N GLU A 160 24.55 -24.03 -20.62
CA GLU A 160 25.65 -23.31 -21.27
C GLU A 160 25.23 -22.66 -22.61
N ASP A 161 24.13 -23.13 -23.20
CA ASP A 161 23.55 -22.60 -24.43
C ASP A 161 22.43 -21.55 -24.17
N PHE A 162 22.26 -21.11 -22.93
CA PHE A 162 21.24 -20.14 -22.54
C PHE A 162 21.48 -18.74 -23.15
N ASP A 163 20.59 -18.31 -24.05
CA ASP A 163 20.53 -16.93 -24.57
C ASP A 163 19.32 -16.19 -23.97
N CYS A 164 19.55 -14.99 -23.44
CA CYS A 164 18.52 -14.13 -22.86
C CYS A 164 17.42 -13.75 -23.86
N GLU A 165 17.66 -13.80 -25.17
CA GLU A 165 16.62 -13.60 -26.19
C GLU A 165 15.53 -14.69 -26.15
N MET A 166 15.86 -15.90 -25.68
CA MET A 166 14.90 -17.00 -25.57
C MET A 166 13.81 -16.72 -24.54
N MET A 167 14.10 -16.00 -23.44
CA MET A 167 13.07 -15.59 -22.47
C MET A 167 12.08 -14.58 -23.08
N LEU A 168 12.57 -13.69 -23.95
CA LEU A 168 11.74 -12.69 -24.63
C LEU A 168 10.89 -13.31 -25.74
N GLU A 169 11.32 -14.42 -26.34
CA GLU A 169 10.53 -15.17 -27.32
C GLU A 169 9.43 -15.99 -26.67
N VAL A 170 9.67 -16.57 -25.50
CA VAL A 170 8.63 -17.22 -24.67
C VAL A 170 7.54 -16.22 -24.27
N GLU A 171 7.91 -15.01 -23.83
CA GLU A 171 6.95 -13.94 -23.52
C GLU A 171 6.18 -13.43 -24.76
N LYS A 172 6.81 -13.42 -25.95
CA LYS A 172 6.18 -12.95 -27.20
C LYS A 172 5.21 -13.96 -27.78
N GLU A 173 5.49 -15.26 -27.70
CA GLU A 173 4.64 -16.31 -28.29
C GLU A 173 3.39 -16.62 -27.45
N THR A 174 3.47 -16.55 -26.12
CA THR A 174 2.41 -17.06 -25.24
C THR A 174 1.51 -15.99 -24.64
N LYS A 175 1.03 -15.05 -25.47
CA LYS A 175 -0.06 -14.15 -25.06
C LYS A 175 -1.39 -14.86 -24.68
N ASP A 176 -1.39 -16.17 -24.50
CA ASP A 176 -2.41 -16.94 -23.80
C ASP A 176 -1.77 -18.10 -23.00
N ARG A 177 -2.00 -18.14 -21.68
CA ARG A 177 -1.34 -19.05 -20.71
C ARG A 177 -1.78 -20.52 -20.83
N LYS A 178 -2.82 -20.81 -21.62
CA LYS A 178 -3.44 -22.14 -21.70
C LYS A 178 -2.65 -23.12 -22.57
N THR A 179 -2.05 -22.62 -23.65
CA THR A 179 -1.29 -23.39 -24.65
C THR A 179 0.04 -23.93 -24.11
N LEU A 180 0.64 -23.21 -23.14
CA LEU A 180 1.92 -23.54 -22.53
C LEU A 180 1.84 -24.83 -21.70
N LYS A 181 0.73 -25.01 -20.98
CA LYS A 181 0.48 -26.21 -20.18
C LYS A 181 0.25 -27.45 -21.05
N GLU A 182 -0.52 -27.32 -22.13
CA GLU A 182 -0.76 -28.41 -23.08
C GLU A 182 0.51 -28.82 -23.84
N TRP A 183 1.39 -27.86 -24.16
CA TRP A 183 2.69 -28.14 -24.76
C TRP A 183 3.64 -28.86 -23.77
N LEU A 184 3.70 -28.40 -22.52
CA LEU A 184 4.50 -29.05 -21.46
C LEU A 184 4.03 -30.48 -21.18
N GLU A 185 2.71 -30.73 -21.13
CA GLU A 185 2.15 -32.07 -20.93
C GLU A 185 2.47 -33.02 -22.09
N LYS A 186 2.58 -32.50 -23.33
CA LYS A 186 2.95 -33.30 -24.50
C LYS A 186 4.42 -33.71 -24.50
N GLN A 187 5.31 -32.86 -23.99
CA GLN A 187 6.74 -33.17 -23.88
C GLN A 187 7.02 -34.16 -22.74
N ILE A 188 6.21 -34.16 -21.68
CA ILE A 188 6.30 -35.14 -20.59
C ILE A 188 5.86 -36.55 -21.03
N GLY A 189 4.99 -36.67 -22.04
CA GLY A 189 4.47 -37.96 -22.51
C GLY A 189 5.31 -38.71 -23.55
N GLU A 190 6.32 -38.08 -24.16
CA GLU A 190 7.15 -38.70 -25.21
C GLU A 190 8.41 -39.40 -24.65
N GLU A 191 8.72 -39.26 -23.35
CA GLU A 191 9.89 -39.89 -22.71
C GLU A 191 9.61 -41.27 -22.06
N GLU A 192 8.36 -41.76 -22.01
CA GLU A 192 8.03 -43.05 -21.35
C GLU A 192 7.97 -44.30 -22.28
N GLU A 193 8.30 -44.21 -23.59
CA GLU A 193 8.21 -45.37 -24.52
C GLU A 193 9.53 -45.83 -25.18
N GLU A 194 10.70 -45.45 -24.68
CA GLU A 194 11.98 -46.09 -25.09
C GLU A 194 12.72 -46.76 -23.92
N GLU A 195 12.20 -47.91 -23.46
CA GLU A 195 12.97 -49.02 -22.86
C GLU A 195 12.50 -50.38 -23.38
#